data_AF-A0A4Q6ALK7-F1
#
_entry.id   AF-A0A4Q6ALK7-F1
#
_cell.length_a   1.000
_cell.length_b   1.000
_cell.length_c   1.000
_cell.angle_alpha   90.00
_cell.angle_beta   90.00
_cell.angle_gamma   90.00
#
_symmetry.space_group_name_H-M   'P 1'
#
loop_
_entity.id
_entity.type
_entity.pdbx_description
1 polymer ?
#
loop_
_entity_poly.entity_id
_entity_poly.type
_entity_poly.pdbx_seq_one_letter_code
_entity_poly.pdbx_strand_id
1 'polypeptide(L)'
;MNLGYACINVTLAEKGITTNRGMIRRTFLEKGIAYASELALQNVQALLQILEWNVENNVKVFRVTSDLFPWASEYKLKDMPHYREICEILETAGKLPVRISSHPGPFNKLAGSG
;
A
#
# COMPACT_ATOMS: atom_id res chain seq x y z
N MET A 1 -13.36 8.40 21.31
CA MET A 1 -13.68 7.62 20.09
C MET A 1 -12.65 7.98 19.02
N ASN A 2 -12.01 7.01 18.38
CA ASN A 2 -11.02 7.25 17.33
C ASN A 2 -11.68 7.01 15.96
N LEU A 3 -11.62 8.00 15.07
CA LEU A 3 -12.19 7.92 13.72
C LEU A 3 -11.09 7.58 12.70
N GLY A 4 -11.51 6.94 11.62
CA GLY A 4 -10.64 6.52 10.53
C GLY A 4 -11.41 6.25 9.25
N TYR A 5 -10.67 6.07 8.16
CA TYR A 5 -11.19 5.72 6.85
C TYR A 5 -10.33 4.64 6.20
N ALA A 6 -10.75 4.18 5.02
CA ALA A 6 -10.13 3.06 4.35
C ALA A 6 -9.62 3.43 2.96
N CYS A 7 -8.38 3.02 2.70
CA CYS A 7 -7.70 2.92 1.41
C CYS A 7 -7.41 4.28 0.72
N ILE A 8 -8.42 5.12 0.54
CA ILE A 8 -8.36 6.31 -0.32
C ILE A 8 -8.62 7.55 0.51
N ASN A 9 -7.68 8.49 0.44
CA ASN A 9 -7.91 9.87 0.84
C ASN A 9 -8.34 10.65 -0.41
N VAL A 10 -9.61 11.03 -0.52
CA VAL A 10 -10.14 11.66 -1.74
C VAL A 10 -9.50 13.02 -2.01
N THR A 11 -9.21 13.80 -0.97
CA THR A 11 -8.56 15.12 -1.08
C THR A 11 -7.13 15.01 -1.63
N LEU A 12 -6.39 13.98 -1.23
CA LEU A 12 -5.03 13.73 -1.74
C LEU A 12 -5.06 13.00 -3.09
N ALA A 13 -6.07 12.17 -3.35
CA ALA A 13 -6.24 11.49 -4.63
C ALA A 13 -6.48 12.48 -5.79
N GLU A 14 -7.21 13.57 -5.54
CA GLU A 14 -7.36 14.68 -6.50
C GLU A 14 -6.01 15.32 -6.89
N LYS A 15 -5.00 15.19 -6.04
CA LYS A 15 -3.62 15.65 -6.27
C LYS A 15 -2.69 14.54 -6.80
N GLY A 16 -3.24 13.37 -7.16
CA GLY A 16 -2.48 12.22 -7.67
C GLY A 16 -1.79 11.38 -6.59
N ILE A 17 -2.04 11.65 -5.30
CA ILE A 17 -1.47 10.87 -4.19
C ILE A 17 -2.43 9.72 -3.89
N THR A 18 -2.06 8.51 -4.33
CA THR A 18 -2.85 7.29 -4.16
C THR A 18 -1.95 6.10 -3.86
N THR A 19 -2.49 5.08 -3.19
CA THR A 19 -1.76 3.87 -2.76
C THR A 19 -2.11 2.62 -3.57
N ASN A 20 -2.94 2.75 -4.61
CA ASN A 20 -3.49 1.64 -5.39
C ASN A 20 -2.95 1.58 -6.83
N ARG A 21 -1.74 2.10 -7.09
CA ARG A 21 -1.12 1.92 -8.41
C ARG A 21 -0.83 0.44 -8.60
N GLY A 22 -1.30 -0.11 -9.71
CA GLY A 22 -1.16 -1.52 -10.03
C GLY A 22 -0.90 -1.73 -11.51
N MET A 23 -0.89 -3.00 -11.91
CA MET A 23 -0.72 -3.40 -13.31
C MET A 23 -1.56 -4.62 -13.59
N ILE A 24 -1.92 -4.82 -14.86
CA ILE A 24 -2.63 -6.03 -15.30
C ILE A 24 -1.66 -7.20 -15.49
N ARG A 25 -2.19 -8.43 -15.54
CA ARG A 25 -1.40 -9.66 -15.67
C ARG A 25 -0.48 -9.64 -16.88
N ARG A 26 -0.95 -9.15 -18.04
CA ARG A 26 -0.14 -9.01 -19.26
C ARG A 26 1.13 -8.19 -19.00
N THR A 27 0.97 -7.01 -18.39
CA THR A 27 2.09 -6.12 -18.07
C THR A 27 3.03 -6.73 -17.03
N PHE A 28 2.50 -7.47 -16.05
CA PHE A 28 3.35 -8.20 -15.12
C PHE A 28 4.18 -9.29 -15.83
N LEU A 29 3.59 -10.05 -16.75
CA LEU A 29 4.33 -11.05 -17.52
C LEU A 29 5.41 -10.44 -18.42
N GLU A 30 5.18 -9.22 -18.93
CA GLU A 30 6.13 -8.49 -19.79
C GLU A 30 7.24 -7.79 -19.00
N LYS A 31 6.91 -7.11 -17.90
CA LYS A 31 7.83 -6.24 -17.15
C LYS A 31 8.32 -6.81 -15.81
N GLY A 32 7.63 -7.82 -15.30
CA GLY A 32 7.99 -8.57 -14.10
C GLY A 32 8.03 -7.75 -12.82
N ILE A 33 8.80 -8.27 -11.86
CA ILE A 33 8.98 -7.72 -10.52
C ILE A 33 9.61 -6.32 -10.50
N ALA A 34 10.41 -5.97 -11.52
CA ALA A 34 11.04 -4.65 -11.60
C ALA A 34 9.98 -3.54 -11.66
N TYR A 35 8.99 -3.69 -12.54
CA TYR A 35 7.90 -2.72 -12.64
C TYR A 35 6.93 -2.80 -11.45
N ALA A 36 6.68 -4.01 -10.90
CA ALA A 36 5.95 -4.15 -9.64
C ALA A 36 6.61 -3.31 -8.52
N SER A 37 7.94 -3.32 -8.47
CA SER A 37 8.73 -2.61 -7.48
C SER A 37 8.67 -1.10 -7.63
N GLU A 38 8.67 -0.58 -8.85
CA GLU A 38 8.48 0.86 -9.10
C GLU A 38 7.10 1.35 -8.64
N LEU A 39 6.05 0.58 -8.95
CA LEU A 39 4.68 0.91 -8.53
C LEU A 39 4.52 0.84 -7.02
N ALA A 40 5.07 -0.21 -6.39
CA ALA A 40 5.05 -0.36 -4.93
C ALA A 40 5.81 0.78 -4.23
N LEU A 41 6.95 1.21 -4.77
CA LEU A 41 7.70 2.35 -4.23
C LEU A 41 6.83 3.63 -4.25
N GLN A 42 6.19 3.92 -5.38
CA GLN A 42 5.26 5.06 -5.49
C GLN A 42 4.08 4.95 -4.50
N ASN A 43 3.55 3.73 -4.32
CA ASN A 43 2.45 3.49 -3.39
C ASN A 43 2.87 3.73 -1.93
N VAL A 44 4.07 3.30 -1.50
CA VAL A 44 4.52 3.51 -0.12
C VAL A 44 4.91 4.97 0.15
N GLN A 45 5.44 5.68 -0.85
CA GLN A 45 5.67 7.13 -0.78
C GLN A 45 4.34 7.88 -0.59
N ALA A 46 3.30 7.50 -1.33
CA ALA A 46 1.97 8.06 -1.17
C ALA A 46 1.34 7.69 0.19
N LEU A 47 1.59 6.48 0.68
CA LEU A 47 1.12 6.05 2.00
C LEU A 47 1.71 6.94 3.10
N LEU A 48 3.02 7.23 3.06
CA LEU A 48 3.66 8.13 4.02
C LEU A 48 2.97 9.49 4.04
N GLN A 49 2.75 10.11 2.87
CA GLN A 49 2.07 11.40 2.75
C GLN A 49 0.63 11.36 3.31
N ILE A 50 -0.10 10.28 3.06
CA ILE A 50 -1.46 10.09 3.62
C ILE A 50 -1.41 10.02 5.15
N LEU A 51 -0.43 9.32 5.72
CA LEU A 51 -0.31 9.19 7.17
C LEU A 51 0.13 10.51 7.82
N GLU A 52 1.03 11.26 7.20
CA GLU A 52 1.39 12.62 7.63
C GLU A 52 0.16 13.53 7.64
N TRP A 53 -0.59 13.53 6.55
CA TRP A 53 -1.86 14.28 6.45
C TRP A 53 -2.87 13.83 7.52
N ASN A 54 -2.95 12.53 7.81
CA ASN A 54 -3.82 12.02 8.86
C ASN A 54 -3.42 12.56 10.24
N VAL A 55 -2.13 12.65 10.54
CA VAL A 55 -1.64 13.26 11.79
C VAL A 55 -2.05 14.72 11.88
N GLU A 56 -1.84 15.50 10.81
CA GLU A 56 -2.23 16.92 10.74
C GLU A 56 -3.75 17.13 10.92
N ASN A 57 -4.56 16.18 10.44
CA ASN A 57 -6.03 16.24 10.48
C ASN A 57 -6.64 15.43 11.64
N ASN A 58 -5.82 15.00 12.61
CA ASN A 58 -6.24 14.25 13.80
C ASN A 58 -7.03 12.96 13.48
N VAL A 59 -6.71 12.30 12.36
CA VAL A 59 -7.21 10.98 11.98
C VAL A 59 -6.26 9.92 12.54
N LYS A 60 -6.78 9.08 13.44
CA LYS A 60 -5.95 8.17 14.25
C LYS A 60 -5.97 6.72 13.78
N VAL A 61 -6.84 6.38 12.83
CA VAL A 61 -6.98 5.01 12.31
C VAL A 61 -7.04 5.06 10.79
N PHE A 62 -6.26 4.19 10.14
CA PHE A 62 -6.27 4.07 8.68
C PHE A 62 -6.20 2.60 8.26
N ARG A 63 -7.05 2.19 7.32
CA ARG A 63 -6.97 0.87 6.71
C ARG A 63 -6.26 0.97 5.36
N VAL A 64 -5.12 0.32 5.24
CA VAL A 64 -4.30 0.31 4.02
C VAL A 64 -4.96 -0.56 2.95
N THR A 65 -4.75 -0.20 1.68
CA THR A 65 -5.22 -0.97 0.52
C THR A 65 -4.57 -2.34 0.42
N SER A 66 -5.28 -3.31 -0.16
CA SER A 66 -4.70 -4.61 -0.51
C SER A 66 -3.75 -4.53 -1.71
N ASP A 67 -3.82 -3.45 -2.49
CA ASP A 67 -3.04 -3.26 -3.73
C ASP A 67 -1.72 -2.52 -3.51
N LEU A 68 -1.28 -2.37 -2.25
CA LEU A 68 -0.07 -1.59 -1.92
C LEU A 68 1.17 -2.16 -2.66
N PHE A 69 1.22 -3.49 -2.76
CA PHE A 69 2.22 -4.24 -3.50
C PHE A 69 1.56 -5.02 -4.65
N PRO A 70 1.66 -4.55 -5.91
CA PRO A 70 1.03 -5.21 -7.05
C PRO A 70 1.55 -6.63 -7.24
N TRP A 71 0.66 -7.61 -7.39
CA TRP A 71 1.00 -9.02 -7.63
C TRP A 71 1.89 -9.65 -6.54
N ALA A 72 1.80 -9.20 -5.28
CA ALA A 72 2.65 -9.68 -4.18
C ALA A 72 2.56 -11.19 -3.89
N SER A 73 1.55 -11.90 -4.42
CA SER A 73 1.46 -13.37 -4.37
C SER A 73 2.43 -14.08 -5.31
N GLU A 74 2.98 -13.38 -6.31
CA GLU A 74 3.78 -13.96 -7.39
C GLU A 74 5.30 -13.86 -7.14
N TYR A 75 5.72 -13.17 -6.09
CA TYR A 75 7.14 -12.95 -5.78
C TYR A 75 7.37 -12.71 -4.29
N LYS A 76 8.62 -12.80 -3.83
CA LYS A 76 8.99 -12.41 -2.47
C LYS A 76 9.32 -10.92 -2.45
N LEU A 77 8.79 -10.19 -1.46
CA LEU A 77 9.04 -8.74 -1.34
C LEU A 77 10.54 -8.38 -1.34
N LYS A 78 11.37 -9.23 -0.73
CA LYS A 78 12.82 -9.04 -0.67
C LYS A 78 13.55 -9.16 -2.01
N ASP A 79 12.89 -9.71 -3.03
CA ASP A 79 13.45 -9.84 -4.38
C ASP A 79 13.21 -8.57 -5.22
N MET A 80 12.43 -7.61 -4.70
CA MET A 80 12.15 -6.34 -5.37
C MET A 80 13.40 -5.44 -5.45
N PRO A 81 13.70 -4.83 -6.61
CA PRO A 81 14.85 -3.91 -6.74
C PRO A 81 14.86 -2.76 -5.72
N HIS A 82 13.70 -2.20 -5.38
CA HIS A 82 13.57 -1.08 -4.43
C HIS A 82 13.25 -1.53 -3.00
N TYR A 83 13.45 -2.81 -2.66
CA TYR A 83 13.07 -3.37 -1.36
C TYR A 83 13.60 -2.55 -0.17
N ARG A 84 14.87 -2.13 -0.22
CA ARG A 84 15.49 -1.36 0.86
C ARG A 84 14.85 0.01 1.05
N GLU A 85 14.66 0.76 -0.04
CA GLU A 85 14.02 2.09 0.00
C GLU A 85 12.57 1.99 0.51
N ILE A 86 11.86 0.95 0.08
CA ILE A 86 10.50 0.66 0.57
C ILE A 86 10.51 0.42 2.09
N CYS A 87 11.46 -0.37 2.61
CA CYS A 87 11.60 -0.59 4.05
C CYS A 87 11.85 0.71 4.81
N GLU A 88 12.78 1.55 4.34
CA GLU A 88 13.12 2.84 4.98
C GLU A 88 11.90 3.78 5.05
N ILE A 89 11.09 3.83 3.98
CA ILE A 89 9.86 4.62 3.94
C ILE A 89 8.81 4.05 4.89
N LEU A 90 8.61 2.74 4.90
CA LEU A 90 7.62 2.08 5.76
C LEU A 90 8.00 2.15 7.24
N GLU A 91 9.29 2.12 7.58
CA GLU A 91 9.78 2.37 8.94
C GLU A 91 9.47 3.80 9.40
N THR A 92 9.60 4.77 8.50
CA THR A 92 9.24 6.16 8.76
C THR A 92 7.73 6.30 8.99
N ALA A 93 6.93 5.70 8.10
CA ALA A 93 5.47 5.65 8.24
C ALA A 93 5.03 4.98 9.56
N GLY A 94 5.70 3.90 9.97
CA GLY A 94 5.38 3.15 11.19
C GLY A 94 5.64 3.91 12.50
N LYS A 95 6.42 5.00 12.46
CA LYS A 95 6.67 5.88 13.61
C LYS A 95 5.55 6.91 13.82
N LEU A 96 4.69 7.12 12.83
CA LEU A 96 3.58 8.06 12.93
C LEU A 96 2.49 7.51 13.87
N PRO A 97 1.83 8.36 14.69
CA PRO A 97 0.85 7.93 15.69
C PRO A 97 -0.53 7.59 15.07
N VAL A 98 -0.53 6.81 13.99
CA VAL A 98 -1.73 6.36 13.27
C VAL A 98 -1.81 4.83 13.38
N ARG A 99 -2.94 4.32 13.89
CA ARG A 99 -3.18 2.87 13.94
C ARG A 99 -3.51 2.34 12.56
N ILE A 100 -2.69 1.43 12.06
CA ILE A 100 -2.86 0.80 10.74
C ILE A 100 -3.61 -0.53 10.85
N SER A 101 -4.42 -0.84 9.85
CA SER A 101 -5.01 -2.16 9.62
C SER A 101 -5.03 -2.50 8.13
N SER A 102 -5.25 -3.77 7.80
CA SER A 102 -5.53 -4.23 6.44
C SER A 102 -6.77 -5.12 6.45
N HIS A 103 -7.42 -5.25 5.30
CA HIS A 103 -8.52 -6.19 5.11
C HIS A 103 -8.37 -6.86 3.74
N PRO A 104 -7.88 -8.12 3.71
CA PRO A 104 -7.69 -8.82 2.46
C PRO A 104 -9.03 -9.07 1.75
N GLY A 105 -9.02 -9.04 0.42
CA GLY A 105 -10.22 -9.19 -0.40
C GLY A 105 -10.89 -10.57 -0.28
N PRO A 106 -12.09 -10.74 -0.85
CA PRO A 106 -12.95 -11.92 -0.67
C PRO A 106 -12.38 -13.23 -1.24
N PHE A 107 -11.27 -13.17 -1.99
CA PHE A 107 -10.56 -14.34 -2.50
C PHE A 107 -9.65 -15.02 -1.45
N ASN A 108 -9.45 -14.40 -0.30
CA ASN A 108 -8.66 -14.96 0.80
C ASN A 108 -9.54 -15.87 1.67
N LYS A 109 -9.70 -17.14 1.24
CA LYS A 109 -10.54 -18.14 1.92
C LYS A 109 -9.69 -19.08 2.78
N LEU A 110 -9.42 -18.70 4.03
CA LEU A 110 -8.60 -19.49 4.96
C LEU A 110 -9.14 -20.92 5.18
N ALA A 111 -10.46 -21.09 5.18
CA ALA A 111 -11.14 -22.37 5.40
C ALA A 111 -11.82 -22.93 4.14
N GLY A 112 -11.39 -22.52 2.94
CA GLY A 112 -11.95 -23.06 1.69
C GLY A 112 -11.50 -24.49 1.44
N SER A 113 -12.40 -25.38 1.05
CA SER A 113 -12.04 -26.64 0.38
C SER A 113 -11.81 -26.35 -1.10
N GLY A 114 -10.59 -26.61 -1.58
CA GLY A 114 -10.23 -26.55 -3.00
C GLY A 114 -10.82 -27.68 -3.81
#